data_AF-A0A7C3M285-F1
#
_entry.id   AF-A0A7C3M285-F1
#
_cell.length_a   1.000
_cell.length_b   1.000
_cell.length_c   1.000
_cell.angle_alpha   90.00
_cell.angle_beta   90.00
_cell.angle_gamma   90.00
#
_symmetry.space_group_name_H-M   'P 1'
#
loop_
_entity.id
_entity.type
_entity.pdbx_description
1 polymer ?
#
loop_
_entity_poly.entity_id
_entity_poly.type
_entity_poly.pdbx_seq_one_letter_code
_entity_poly.pdbx_strand_id
1 'polypeptide(L)'
;MEILEKVKNILPKEATSRIELEGSEIIVYTKDRDFFVEHEEIVRKAVEELKKRIEIRPESSLCFDQEYTKQKIMETVPKEANIKNIYFEPERSIVIIAAEKPGLVIGKGGETFKQIKKETFWIPRIERVPPIKSEIIEGIRKVIHTEVKFRKEFLNKIGETIFSERKTNRDWIRIIGLGSCREVGRSCFLIETPKSKVLVDCGVNVGGTNSNVFPYFQTKEFDYNELDAIIVSHSHLDHLGCVPMLYEHGYDGPLYLTTPTIDLATLLWLDYIDVMQKNAVNPLFTARGVKEAVKHSIPLEYG
;
A
#
# COMPACT_ATOMS: atom_id res chain seq x y z
N MET A 1 -1.36 -14.85 -18.77
CA MET A 1 -0.46 -13.69 -18.71
C MET A 1 0.97 -14.18 -18.93
N GLU A 2 1.68 -13.63 -19.91
CA GLU A 2 3.03 -14.06 -20.30
C GLU A 2 4.04 -14.04 -19.13
N ILE A 3 3.90 -13.07 -18.21
CA ILE A 3 4.80 -12.95 -17.05
C ILE A 3 4.69 -14.13 -16.09
N LEU A 4 3.48 -14.69 -15.89
CA LEU A 4 3.27 -15.83 -15.00
C LEU A 4 3.93 -17.10 -15.55
N GLU A 5 3.93 -17.26 -16.88
CA GLU A 5 4.59 -18.38 -17.54
C GLU A 5 6.11 -18.26 -17.45
N LYS A 6 6.65 -17.05 -17.64
CA LYS A 6 8.09 -16.78 -17.46
C LYS A 6 8.56 -17.13 -16.05
N VAL A 7 7.81 -16.70 -15.03
CA VAL A 7 8.12 -17.02 -13.62
C VAL A 7 8.10 -18.54 -13.37
N LYS A 8 7.10 -19.26 -13.90
CA LYS A 8 7.01 -20.74 -13.78
C LYS A 8 8.14 -21.50 -14.48
N ASN A 9 8.78 -20.89 -15.47
CA ASN A 9 9.89 -21.52 -16.20
C ASN A 9 11.23 -21.29 -15.51
N ILE A 10 11.40 -20.17 -14.79
CA ILE A 10 12.63 -19.84 -14.07
C ILE A 10 12.67 -20.53 -12.70
N LEU A 11 11.53 -20.59 -12.00
CA LEU A 11 11.46 -21.17 -10.66
C LEU A 11 11.20 -22.69 -10.69
N PRO A 12 11.68 -23.45 -9.68
CA PRO A 12 11.45 -24.89 -9.60
C PRO A 12 9.94 -25.21 -9.57
N LYS A 13 9.46 -25.96 -10.57
CA LYS A 13 8.04 -26.31 -10.72
C LYS A 13 7.52 -27.16 -9.56
N GLU A 14 8.37 -28.03 -9.02
CA GLU A 14 8.03 -28.94 -7.92
C GLU A 14 7.84 -28.19 -6.60
N ALA A 15 8.59 -27.09 -6.39
CA ALA A 15 8.48 -26.26 -5.19
C ALA A 15 7.35 -25.21 -5.30
N THR A 16 6.95 -24.83 -6.52
CA THR A 16 5.97 -23.76 -6.75
C THR A 16 4.54 -24.28 -6.70
N SER A 17 3.76 -23.85 -5.70
CA SER A 17 2.35 -24.21 -5.52
C SER A 17 1.42 -23.32 -6.36
N ARG A 18 1.46 -22.01 -6.14
CA ARG A 18 0.67 -21.02 -6.89
C ARG A 18 1.41 -19.69 -6.99
N ILE A 19 0.99 -18.87 -7.94
CA ILE A 19 1.56 -17.53 -8.15
C ILE A 19 0.40 -16.53 -8.14
N GLU A 20 0.53 -15.49 -7.33
CA GLU A 20 -0.40 -14.37 -7.25
C GLU A 20 0.36 -13.07 -7.60
N LEU A 21 -0.36 -12.07 -8.10
CA LEU A 21 0.19 -10.75 -8.40
C LEU A 21 -0.37 -9.79 -7.36
N GLU A 22 0.44 -9.36 -6.38
CA GLU A 22 -0.02 -8.44 -5.33
C GLU A 22 0.57 -7.06 -5.56
N GLY A 23 -0.24 -6.13 -6.06
CA GLY A 23 0.20 -4.78 -6.39
C GLY A 23 1.38 -4.79 -7.38
N SER A 24 2.54 -4.30 -6.95
CA SER A 24 3.74 -4.26 -7.81
C SER A 24 4.65 -5.50 -7.69
N GLU A 25 4.25 -6.50 -6.91
CA GLU A 25 5.05 -7.66 -6.56
C GLU A 25 4.45 -8.96 -7.12
N ILE A 26 5.32 -9.88 -7.53
CA ILE A 26 4.95 -11.24 -7.92
C ILE A 26 5.15 -12.15 -6.70
N ILE A 27 4.06 -12.72 -6.19
CA ILE A 27 4.08 -13.57 -5.02
C ILE A 27 4.06 -15.03 -5.45
N VAL A 28 5.06 -15.79 -5.03
CA VAL A 28 5.18 -17.21 -5.35
C VAL A 28 5.01 -18.01 -4.07
N TYR A 29 3.92 -18.78 -4.01
CA TYR A 29 3.63 -19.65 -2.88
C TYR A 29 4.33 -21.01 -3.04
N THR A 30 4.94 -21.50 -1.96
CA THR A 30 5.63 -22.80 -1.92
C THR A 30 5.05 -23.73 -0.85
N LYS A 31 5.03 -25.04 -1.16
CA LYS A 31 4.80 -26.12 -0.18
C LYS A 31 6.10 -26.77 0.31
N ASP A 32 7.21 -26.44 -0.33
CA ASP A 32 8.54 -26.90 0.00
C ASP A 32 9.18 -25.97 1.05
N ARG A 33 9.55 -26.57 2.18
CA ARG A 33 10.16 -25.87 3.32
C ARG A 33 11.60 -25.47 3.05
N ASP A 34 12.36 -26.31 2.37
CA ASP A 34 13.77 -26.06 2.08
C ASP A 34 13.88 -24.95 1.04
N PHE A 35 13.04 -24.99 0.00
CA PHE A 35 12.93 -23.90 -0.95
C PHE A 35 12.53 -22.58 -0.28
N PHE A 36 11.61 -22.59 0.69
CA PHE A 36 11.25 -21.39 1.43
C PHE A 36 12.40 -20.79 2.25
N VAL A 37 13.38 -21.58 2.69
CA VAL A 37 14.53 -21.08 3.45
C VAL A 37 15.68 -20.68 2.52
N GLU A 38 15.89 -21.41 1.42
CA GLU A 38 17.10 -21.31 0.59
C GLU A 38 16.89 -20.61 -0.78
N HIS A 39 15.71 -20.04 -1.06
CA HIS A 39 15.39 -19.42 -2.36
C HIS A 39 16.19 -18.16 -2.73
N GLU A 40 16.98 -17.56 -1.83
CA GLU A 40 17.58 -16.23 -2.01
C GLU A 40 18.35 -16.09 -3.35
N GLU A 41 19.17 -17.08 -3.72
CA GLU A 41 19.97 -17.00 -4.94
C GLU A 41 19.13 -17.20 -6.22
N ILE A 42 18.18 -18.13 -6.19
CA ILE A 42 17.29 -18.43 -7.32
C ILE A 42 16.40 -17.21 -7.61
N VAL A 43 15.85 -16.60 -6.56
CA VAL A 43 15.00 -15.41 -6.69
C VAL A 43 15.81 -14.22 -7.18
N ARG A 44 17.05 -14.04 -6.70
CA ARG A 44 17.93 -12.97 -7.21
C ARG A 44 18.12 -13.09 -8.72
N LYS A 45 18.42 -14.29 -9.24
CA LYS A 45 18.55 -14.55 -10.68
C LYS A 45 17.24 -14.25 -11.43
N ALA A 46 16.11 -14.69 -10.88
CA ALA A 46 14.79 -14.44 -11.49
C ALA A 46 14.44 -12.93 -11.54
N VAL A 47 14.74 -12.17 -10.48
CA VAL A 47 14.54 -10.71 -10.43
C VAL A 47 15.46 -10.00 -11.43
N GLU A 48 16.71 -10.46 -11.57
CA GLU A 48 17.67 -9.91 -12.54
C GLU A 48 17.23 -10.12 -13.99
N GLU A 49 16.64 -11.27 -14.30
CA GLU A 49 16.13 -11.61 -15.63
C GLU A 49 14.81 -10.90 -15.95
N LEU A 50 13.84 -10.95 -15.02
CA LEU A 50 12.50 -10.43 -15.25
C LEU A 50 12.38 -8.92 -15.00
N LYS A 51 13.34 -8.32 -14.27
CA LYS A 51 13.28 -6.92 -13.79
C LYS A 51 11.99 -6.60 -13.02
N LYS A 52 11.44 -7.61 -12.32
CA LYS A 52 10.23 -7.52 -11.48
C LYS A 52 10.54 -7.99 -10.08
N ARG A 53 9.85 -7.43 -9.08
CA ARG A 53 9.98 -7.85 -7.68
C ARG A 53 9.27 -9.18 -7.49
N ILE A 54 9.97 -10.14 -6.88
CA ILE A 54 9.44 -11.47 -6.59
C ILE A 54 9.61 -11.74 -5.10
N GLU A 55 8.53 -12.18 -4.45
CA GLU A 55 8.55 -12.59 -3.05
C GLU A 55 8.09 -14.03 -2.93
N ILE A 56 8.84 -14.85 -2.20
CA ILE A 56 8.45 -16.24 -1.91
C ILE A 56 7.72 -16.28 -0.57
N ARG A 57 6.53 -16.85 -0.57
CA ARG A 57 5.73 -17.07 0.63
C ARG A 57 5.41 -18.55 0.81
N PRO A 58 5.28 -19.05 2.03
CA PRO A 58 4.83 -20.42 2.25
C PRO A 58 3.30 -20.49 2.09
N GLU A 59 2.78 -21.64 1.68
CA GLU A 59 1.34 -21.91 1.81
C GLU A 59 0.91 -21.80 3.26
N SER A 60 -0.30 -21.32 3.51
CA SER A 60 -0.82 -21.10 4.87
C SER A 60 -0.83 -22.38 5.73
N SER A 61 -0.90 -23.55 5.09
CA SER A 61 -0.80 -24.86 5.75
C SER A 61 0.59 -25.20 6.29
N LEU A 62 1.64 -24.51 5.84
CA LEU A 62 3.01 -24.66 6.37
C LEU A 62 3.29 -23.74 7.55
N CYS A 63 2.57 -22.61 7.63
CA CYS A 63 2.69 -21.67 8.73
C CYS A 63 2.32 -22.35 10.04
N PHE A 64 3.12 -22.11 11.08
CA PHE A 64 2.77 -22.59 12.42
C PHE A 64 1.54 -21.85 12.96
N ASP A 65 0.90 -22.43 13.98
CA ASP A 65 -0.26 -21.81 14.60
C ASP A 65 0.08 -20.43 15.18
N GLN A 66 -0.94 -19.56 15.24
CA GLN A 66 -0.75 -18.15 15.60
C GLN A 66 -0.29 -17.97 17.04
N GLU A 67 -0.70 -18.85 17.96
CA GLU A 67 -0.35 -18.77 19.38
C GLU A 67 1.11 -19.18 19.60
N TYR A 68 1.53 -20.30 19.02
CA TYR A 68 2.93 -20.72 18.96
C TYR A 68 3.80 -19.66 18.30
N THR A 69 3.38 -19.13 17.15
CA THR A 69 4.12 -18.08 16.44
C THR A 69 4.29 -16.84 17.30
N LYS A 70 3.23 -16.42 18.00
CA LYS A 70 3.28 -15.28 18.93
C LYS A 70 4.26 -15.54 20.07
N GLN A 71 4.22 -16.72 20.69
CA GLN A 71 5.16 -17.09 21.74
C GLN A 71 6.61 -17.06 21.23
N LYS A 72 6.85 -17.65 20.06
CA LYS A 72 8.18 -17.68 19.44
C LYS A 72 8.71 -16.29 19.11
N ILE A 73 7.87 -15.40 18.60
CA ILE A 73 8.25 -13.99 18.35
C ILE A 73 8.64 -13.31 19.67
N MET A 74 7.87 -13.49 20.74
CA MET A 74 8.15 -12.89 22.04
C MET A 74 9.41 -13.45 22.71
N GLU A 75 9.79 -14.70 22.43
CA GLU A 75 11.06 -15.30 22.86
C GLU A 75 12.26 -14.78 22.05
N THR A 76 12.07 -14.62 20.75
CA THR A 76 13.16 -14.32 19.80
C THR A 76 13.51 -12.83 19.79
N VAL A 77 12.50 -11.97 19.93
CA VAL A 77 12.69 -10.52 19.89
C VAL A 77 13.06 -9.99 21.27
N PRO A 78 14.13 -9.16 21.40
CA PRO A 78 14.50 -8.55 22.68
C PRO A 78 13.36 -7.73 23.29
N LYS A 79 13.16 -7.82 24.61
CA LYS A 79 12.08 -7.09 25.31
C LYS A 79 12.19 -5.57 25.14
N GLU A 80 13.39 -5.06 24.91
CA GLU A 80 13.69 -3.65 24.66
C GLU A 80 13.09 -3.14 23.35
N ALA A 81 12.70 -4.03 22.43
CA ALA A 81 11.98 -3.67 21.20
C ALA A 81 10.58 -3.11 21.50
N ASN A 82 9.99 -3.48 22.64
CA ASN A 82 8.67 -3.07 23.10
C ASN A 82 7.58 -3.34 22.04
N ILE A 83 7.35 -4.61 21.75
CA ILE A 83 6.25 -5.05 20.88
C ILE A 83 4.92 -4.68 21.55
N LYS A 84 4.07 -3.95 20.82
CA LYS A 84 2.72 -3.61 21.30
C LYS A 84 1.69 -4.59 20.81
N ASN A 85 1.68 -4.85 19.49
CA ASN A 85 0.68 -5.67 18.84
C ASN A 85 1.35 -6.60 17.81
N ILE A 86 0.72 -7.75 17.61
CA ILE A 86 1.06 -8.70 16.54
C ILE A 86 -0.23 -9.00 15.79
N TYR A 87 -0.23 -8.79 14.48
CA TYR A 87 -1.36 -9.08 13.61
C TYR A 87 -1.00 -10.19 12.63
N PHE A 88 -1.97 -11.02 12.28
CA PHE A 88 -1.77 -12.13 11.36
C PHE A 88 -2.64 -11.93 10.11
N GLU A 89 -2.06 -12.16 8.94
CA GLU A 89 -2.76 -12.24 7.66
C GLU A 89 -2.60 -13.66 7.08
N PRO A 90 -3.40 -14.65 7.54
CA PRO A 90 -3.23 -16.05 7.15
C PRO A 90 -3.36 -16.30 5.65
N GLU A 91 -4.21 -15.53 4.96
CA GLU A 91 -4.40 -15.67 3.52
C GLU A 91 -3.17 -15.28 2.69
N ARG A 92 -2.28 -14.48 3.29
CA ARG A 92 -1.06 -13.95 2.70
C ARG A 92 0.20 -14.51 3.37
N SER A 93 0.07 -15.33 4.41
CA SER A 93 1.16 -15.90 5.21
C SER A 93 2.07 -14.82 5.84
N ILE A 94 1.50 -13.67 6.18
CA ILE A 94 2.21 -12.51 6.76
C ILE A 94 1.90 -12.38 8.25
N VAL A 95 2.93 -12.12 9.05
CA VAL A 95 2.81 -11.68 10.45
C VAL A 95 3.35 -10.26 10.57
N ILE A 96 2.51 -9.35 11.06
CA ILE A 96 2.85 -7.95 11.26
C ILE A 96 3.24 -7.75 12.72
N ILE A 97 4.47 -7.31 12.96
CA ILE A 97 5.02 -7.08 14.31
C ILE A 97 5.15 -5.58 14.52
N ALA A 98 4.25 -5.02 15.32
CA ALA A 98 4.22 -3.60 15.63
C ALA A 98 5.01 -3.31 16.92
N ALA A 99 6.15 -2.63 16.79
CA ALA A 99 7.07 -2.37 17.90
C ALA A 99 7.56 -0.91 17.92
N GLU A 100 7.90 -0.38 19.09
CA GLU A 100 8.45 0.98 19.22
C GLU A 100 9.85 1.10 18.60
N LYS A 101 10.66 0.02 18.69
CA LYS A 101 12.00 -0.05 18.11
C LYS A 101 12.12 -1.18 17.07
N PRO A 102 11.65 -0.95 15.82
CA PRO A 102 11.73 -1.91 14.72
C PRO A 102 13.10 -2.53 14.47
N GLY A 103 14.19 -1.75 14.62
CA GLY A 103 15.54 -2.23 14.37
C GLY A 103 15.95 -3.43 15.23
N LEU A 104 15.42 -3.52 16.45
CA LEU A 104 15.67 -4.66 17.35
C LEU A 104 14.85 -5.90 16.97
N VAL A 105 13.71 -5.72 16.30
CA VAL A 105 12.90 -6.81 15.75
C VAL A 105 13.55 -7.40 14.50
N ILE A 106 14.21 -6.56 13.69
CA ILE A 106 14.93 -7.00 12.50
C ILE A 106 16.23 -7.72 12.90
N GLY A 107 16.94 -7.20 13.91
CA GLY A 107 18.23 -7.73 14.37
C GLY A 107 19.40 -7.24 13.52
N LYS A 108 20.64 -7.48 13.97
CA LYS A 108 21.83 -7.04 13.21
C LYS A 108 21.93 -7.87 11.92
N GLY A 109 21.95 -7.20 10.78
CA GLY A 109 21.96 -7.87 9.47
C GLY A 109 20.71 -8.72 9.17
N GLY A 110 19.59 -8.50 9.89
CA GLY A 110 18.36 -9.26 9.69
C GLY A 110 18.33 -10.64 10.35
N GLU A 111 19.22 -10.93 11.31
CA GLU A 111 19.29 -12.23 11.98
C GLU A 111 17.97 -12.65 12.64
N THR A 112 17.36 -11.76 13.42
CA THR A 112 16.10 -11.99 14.15
C THR A 112 14.95 -12.18 13.18
N PHE A 113 14.91 -11.38 12.12
CA PHE A 113 13.95 -11.53 11.02
C PHE A 113 14.04 -12.92 10.37
N LYS A 114 15.25 -13.36 10.00
CA LYS A 114 15.50 -14.66 9.36
C LYS A 114 15.15 -15.81 10.30
N GLN A 115 15.43 -15.65 11.59
CA GLN A 115 15.09 -16.63 12.63
C GLN A 115 13.57 -16.80 12.76
N ILE A 116 12.82 -15.69 12.91
CA ILE A 116 11.34 -15.73 12.97
C ILE A 116 10.78 -16.42 11.72
N LYS A 117 11.27 -16.05 10.52
CA LYS A 117 10.85 -16.65 9.25
C LYS A 117 11.08 -18.17 9.22
N LYS A 118 12.27 -18.62 9.63
CA LYS A 118 12.66 -20.04 9.59
C LYS A 118 11.91 -20.89 10.63
N GLU A 119 11.66 -20.34 11.82
CA GLU A 119 11.05 -21.09 12.92
C GLU A 119 9.53 -21.12 12.84
N THR A 120 8.91 -20.07 12.31
CA THR A 120 7.44 -19.92 12.31
C THR A 120 6.81 -20.12 10.93
N PHE A 121 7.60 -20.06 9.86
CA PHE A 121 7.11 -20.07 8.48
C PHE A 121 6.11 -18.95 8.18
N TRP A 122 6.14 -17.87 8.96
CA TRP A 122 5.44 -16.63 8.63
C TRP A 122 6.42 -15.63 8.03
N ILE A 123 5.96 -14.80 7.08
CA ILE A 123 6.72 -13.67 6.59
C ILE A 123 6.56 -12.50 7.57
N PRO A 124 7.63 -12.07 8.27
CA PRO A 124 7.55 -10.93 9.16
C PRO A 124 7.40 -9.64 8.34
N ARG A 125 6.50 -8.76 8.75
CA ARG A 125 6.45 -7.35 8.34
C ARG A 125 6.56 -6.51 9.60
N ILE A 126 7.51 -5.59 9.65
CA ILE A 126 7.81 -4.84 10.88
C ILE A 126 7.24 -3.44 10.73
N GLU A 127 6.42 -3.05 11.69
CA GLU A 127 5.81 -1.72 11.74
C GLU A 127 6.32 -0.95 12.96
N ARG A 128 6.59 0.35 12.77
CA ARG A 128 6.94 1.23 13.87
C ARG A 128 5.70 1.66 14.63
N VAL A 129 5.69 1.49 15.94
CA VAL A 129 4.69 2.12 16.82
C VAL A 129 5.24 3.47 17.28
N PRO A 130 4.50 4.57 17.10
CA PRO A 130 4.92 5.86 17.65
C PRO A 130 4.96 5.79 19.19
N PRO A 131 5.93 6.47 19.84
CA PRO A 131 6.02 6.49 21.29
C PRO A 131 4.83 7.22 21.95
N ILE A 132 4.23 8.17 21.22
CA ILE A 132 3.02 8.86 21.62
C ILE A 132 1.82 8.11 21.05
N LYS A 133 0.90 7.73 21.91
CA LYS A 133 -0.33 7.06 21.52
C LYS A 133 -1.19 8.02 20.67
N SER A 134 -1.67 7.54 19.53
CA SER A 134 -2.58 8.27 18.64
C SER A 134 -3.77 7.38 18.30
N GLU A 135 -4.96 7.83 18.67
CA GLU A 135 -6.22 7.13 18.38
C GLU A 135 -6.47 7.02 16.87
N ILE A 136 -6.00 8.02 16.10
CA ILE A 136 -6.12 8.03 14.64
C ILE A 136 -5.29 6.91 14.02
N ILE A 137 -4.03 6.78 14.44
CA ILE A 137 -3.13 5.72 13.93
C ILE A 137 -3.66 4.34 14.32
N GLU A 138 -4.15 4.18 15.56
CA GLU A 138 -4.81 2.94 15.98
C GLU A 138 -6.05 2.63 15.14
N GLY A 139 -6.86 3.65 14.82
CA GLY A 139 -8.02 3.54 13.94
C GLY A 139 -7.65 3.11 12.52
N ILE A 140 -6.65 3.75 11.89
CA ILE A 140 -6.14 3.40 10.55
C ILE A 140 -5.68 1.95 10.51
N ARG A 141 -4.83 1.56 11.47
CA ARG A 141 -4.29 0.19 11.55
C ARG A 141 -5.41 -0.82 11.76
N LYS A 142 -6.39 -0.50 12.61
CA LYS A 142 -7.56 -1.37 12.79
C LYS A 142 -8.31 -1.57 11.47
N VAL A 143 -8.52 -0.53 10.67
CA VAL A 143 -9.14 -0.66 9.34
C VAL A 143 -8.29 -1.55 8.43
N ILE A 144 -6.98 -1.30 8.33
CA ILE A 144 -6.07 -2.05 7.46
C ILE A 144 -6.02 -3.54 7.85
N HIS A 145 -5.89 -3.85 9.15
CA HIS A 145 -5.73 -5.23 9.63
C HIS A 145 -7.05 -5.99 9.83
N THR A 146 -8.20 -5.32 9.88
CA THR A 146 -9.51 -6.02 9.97
C THR A 146 -9.98 -6.48 8.60
N GLU A 147 -9.66 -5.73 7.55
CA GLU A 147 -10.17 -5.95 6.19
C GLU A 147 -9.21 -6.81 5.35
N VAL A 148 -8.64 -7.88 5.91
CA VAL A 148 -7.58 -8.70 5.27
C VAL A 148 -8.05 -9.28 3.93
N LYS A 149 -9.27 -9.83 3.88
CA LYS A 149 -9.83 -10.43 2.66
C LYS A 149 -9.99 -9.39 1.55
N PHE A 150 -10.58 -8.23 1.88
CA PHE A 150 -10.68 -7.11 0.93
C PHE A 150 -9.28 -6.68 0.45
N ARG A 151 -8.33 -6.56 1.37
CA ARG A 151 -6.96 -6.13 1.05
C ARG A 151 -6.28 -7.07 0.07
N LYS A 152 -6.45 -8.38 0.25
CA LYS A 152 -5.94 -9.39 -0.68
C LYS A 152 -6.59 -9.25 -2.06
N GLU A 153 -7.91 -9.23 -2.14
CA GLU A 153 -8.64 -9.10 -3.41
C GLU A 153 -8.27 -7.81 -4.14
N PHE A 154 -8.16 -6.70 -3.41
CA PHE A 154 -7.73 -5.40 -3.92
C PHE A 154 -6.31 -5.46 -4.49
N LEU A 155 -5.33 -5.93 -3.73
CA LEU A 155 -3.95 -6.03 -4.20
C LEU A 155 -3.82 -6.96 -5.42
N ASN A 156 -4.60 -8.04 -5.45
CA ASN A 156 -4.64 -8.96 -6.59
C ASN A 156 -5.16 -8.27 -7.85
N LYS A 157 -6.27 -7.52 -7.76
CA LYS A 157 -6.81 -6.71 -8.86
C LYS A 157 -5.79 -5.68 -9.37
N ILE A 158 -5.09 -5.00 -8.46
CA ILE A 158 -4.04 -4.03 -8.84
C ILE A 158 -2.88 -4.73 -9.53
N GLY A 159 -2.46 -5.90 -9.04
CA GLY A 159 -1.42 -6.70 -9.68
C GLY A 159 -1.78 -7.10 -11.10
N GLU A 160 -2.98 -7.66 -11.30
CA GLU A 160 -3.46 -7.99 -12.65
C GLU A 160 -3.44 -6.77 -13.59
N THR A 161 -3.82 -5.60 -13.08
CA THR A 161 -3.79 -4.34 -13.84
C THR A 161 -2.38 -3.89 -14.19
N ILE A 162 -1.45 -3.88 -13.22
CA ILE A 162 -0.05 -3.44 -13.40
C ILE A 162 0.72 -4.35 -14.36
N PHE A 163 0.49 -5.67 -14.26
CA PHE A 163 1.17 -6.67 -15.08
C PHE A 163 0.43 -6.98 -16.40
N SER A 164 -0.73 -6.36 -16.63
CA SER A 164 -1.44 -6.45 -17.90
C SER A 164 -0.61 -5.81 -19.03
N GLU A 165 -0.60 -6.44 -20.19
CA GLU A 165 0.10 -5.91 -21.35
C GLU A 165 -0.81 -4.91 -22.09
N ARG A 166 -0.48 -3.62 -22.02
CA ARG A 166 -1.15 -2.57 -22.81
C ARG A 166 -0.32 -2.27 -24.07
N LYS A 167 -0.76 -2.77 -25.23
CA LYS A 167 -0.12 -2.51 -26.53
C LYS A 167 -0.66 -1.22 -27.13
N THR A 168 0.25 -0.40 -27.64
CA THR A 168 -0.07 0.86 -28.33
C THR A 168 1.04 1.16 -29.32
N ASN A 169 0.67 1.74 -30.45
CA ASN A 169 1.60 2.18 -31.50
C ASN A 169 1.95 3.67 -31.37
N ARG A 170 1.51 4.32 -30.29
CA ARG A 170 1.75 5.73 -30.01
C ARG A 170 2.74 5.83 -28.86
N ASP A 171 3.60 6.84 -28.93
CA ASP A 171 4.55 7.15 -27.87
C ASP A 171 4.47 8.64 -27.56
N TRP A 172 3.89 8.97 -26.42
CA TRP A 172 3.80 10.34 -25.92
C TRP A 172 3.57 10.32 -24.41
N ILE A 173 3.95 11.42 -23.78
CA ILE A 173 3.64 11.72 -22.39
C ILE A 173 3.05 13.11 -22.38
N ARG A 174 1.91 13.30 -21.70
CA ARG A 174 1.33 14.62 -21.46
C ARG A 174 1.12 14.83 -19.97
N ILE A 175 1.29 16.08 -19.54
CA ILE A 175 1.04 16.53 -18.18
C ILE A 175 0.00 17.63 -18.27
N ILE A 176 -1.09 17.49 -17.54
CA ILE A 176 -2.21 18.44 -17.52
C ILE A 176 -2.31 18.99 -16.11
N GLY A 177 -2.11 20.29 -15.96
CA GLY A 177 -2.31 20.98 -14.69
C GLY A 177 -3.80 21.20 -14.43
N LEU A 178 -4.37 20.49 -13.46
CA LEU A 178 -5.76 20.65 -13.01
C LEU A 178 -5.86 21.63 -11.82
N GLY A 179 -4.74 22.03 -11.23
CA GLY A 179 -4.64 23.06 -10.20
C GLY A 179 -3.19 23.43 -9.89
N SER A 180 -2.97 24.42 -9.02
CA SER A 180 -1.62 24.89 -8.60
C SER A 180 -0.74 25.44 -9.73
N CYS A 181 -1.33 25.78 -10.89
CA CYS A 181 -0.62 26.41 -12.00
C CYS A 181 -0.74 27.94 -11.91
N ARG A 182 0.35 28.61 -11.52
CA ARG A 182 0.42 30.06 -11.21
C ARG A 182 -0.39 30.47 -9.97
N GLU A 183 -0.54 29.55 -9.02
CA GLU A 183 -1.21 29.78 -7.73
C GLU A 183 -0.64 28.81 -6.68
N VAL A 184 -0.98 29.03 -5.41
CA VAL A 184 -0.75 28.07 -4.32
C VAL A 184 -2.11 27.55 -3.86
N GLY A 185 -2.19 26.24 -3.60
CA GLY A 185 -3.44 25.57 -3.26
C GLY A 185 -3.89 24.60 -4.35
N ARG A 186 -4.75 23.63 -3.98
CA ARG A 186 -5.41 22.68 -4.89
C ARG A 186 -4.46 22.00 -5.90
N SER A 187 -3.28 21.59 -5.46
CA SER A 187 -2.31 20.84 -6.29
C SER A 187 -2.97 19.60 -6.87
N CYS A 188 -2.90 19.48 -8.20
CA CYS A 188 -3.49 18.37 -8.93
C CYS A 188 -2.95 18.33 -10.35
N PHE A 189 -2.22 17.27 -10.69
CA PHE A 189 -1.62 17.07 -12.01
C PHE A 189 -2.01 15.71 -12.56
N LEU A 190 -2.52 15.69 -13.79
CA LEU A 190 -2.81 14.46 -14.52
C LEU A 190 -1.64 14.13 -15.44
N ILE A 191 -0.98 13.00 -15.18
CA ILE A 191 0.05 12.45 -16.06
C ILE A 191 -0.60 11.37 -16.89
N GLU A 192 -0.51 11.49 -18.21
CA GLU A 192 -1.13 10.54 -19.11
C GLU A 192 -0.17 10.11 -20.21
N THR A 193 -0.29 8.84 -20.55
CA THR A 193 0.37 8.17 -21.66
C THR A 193 -0.69 7.44 -22.48
N PRO A 194 -0.38 6.93 -23.67
CA PRO A 194 -1.31 6.08 -24.42
C PRO A 194 -1.75 4.81 -23.68
N LYS A 195 -1.04 4.43 -22.59
CA LYS A 195 -1.30 3.21 -21.83
C LYS A 195 -1.94 3.47 -20.48
N SER A 196 -1.65 4.60 -19.86
CA SER A 196 -1.94 4.80 -18.44
C SER A 196 -2.20 6.26 -18.08
N LYS A 197 -3.01 6.45 -17.03
CA LYS A 197 -3.38 7.76 -16.50
C LYS A 197 -3.20 7.76 -14.98
N VAL A 198 -2.38 8.68 -14.47
CA VAL A 198 -2.02 8.77 -13.04
C VAL A 198 -2.26 10.18 -12.57
N LEU A 199 -2.92 10.32 -11.42
CA LEU A 199 -3.10 11.60 -10.75
C LEU A 199 -1.98 11.81 -9.74
N VAL A 200 -1.31 12.96 -9.79
CA VAL A 200 -0.32 13.38 -8.80
C VAL A 200 -0.90 14.54 -8.02
N ASP A 201 -1.09 14.31 -6.72
CA ASP A 201 -1.83 15.16 -5.79
C ASP A 201 -3.29 15.41 -6.19
N CYS A 202 -4.13 15.69 -5.20
CA CYS A 202 -5.51 16.12 -5.37
C CYS A 202 -5.91 16.94 -4.15
N GLY A 203 -5.49 18.20 -4.13
CA GLY A 203 -5.60 19.09 -2.99
C GLY A 203 -6.86 19.94 -2.93
N VAL A 204 -6.98 20.71 -1.85
CA VAL A 204 -7.97 21.78 -1.69
C VAL A 204 -7.27 23.12 -1.44
N ASN A 205 -7.77 24.20 -2.01
CA ASN A 205 -7.32 25.55 -1.66
C ASN A 205 -8.11 26.06 -0.45
N VAL A 206 -7.51 25.93 0.74
CA VAL A 206 -8.15 26.30 2.03
C VAL A 206 -8.47 27.80 2.11
N GLY A 207 -7.70 28.66 1.45
CA GLY A 207 -7.95 30.10 1.37
C GLY A 207 -8.80 30.53 0.17
N GLY A 208 -9.21 29.57 -0.67
CA GLY A 208 -9.99 29.84 -1.88
C GLY A 208 -11.44 30.18 -1.57
N THR A 209 -12.07 30.94 -2.46
CA THR A 209 -13.51 31.19 -2.46
C THR A 209 -14.15 30.71 -3.76
N ASN A 210 -15.40 30.27 -3.70
CA ASN A 210 -16.19 29.83 -4.86
C ASN A 210 -15.52 28.70 -5.66
N SER A 211 -15.43 28.83 -6.99
CA SER A 211 -14.88 27.83 -7.91
C SER A 211 -13.36 27.62 -7.80
N ASN A 212 -12.65 28.46 -7.04
CA ASN A 212 -11.19 28.38 -6.91
C ASN A 212 -10.72 27.47 -5.77
N VAL A 213 -11.65 26.79 -5.10
CA VAL A 213 -11.35 25.90 -3.96
C VAL A 213 -10.84 24.53 -4.43
N PHE A 214 -11.36 24.03 -5.56
CA PHE A 214 -11.08 22.66 -6.03
C PHE A 214 -10.27 22.66 -7.33
N PRO A 215 -9.56 21.55 -7.62
CA PRO A 215 -9.05 21.28 -8.95
C PRO A 215 -10.16 21.29 -10.01
N TYR A 216 -9.77 21.54 -11.25
CA TYR A 216 -10.67 21.47 -12.39
C TYR A 216 -11.02 20.01 -12.72
N PHE A 217 -12.09 19.48 -12.12
CA PHE A 217 -12.59 18.14 -12.43
C PHE A 217 -13.54 18.11 -13.64
N GLN A 218 -14.13 19.24 -14.00
CA GLN A 218 -15.07 19.37 -15.13
C GLN A 218 -14.33 19.59 -16.45
N THR A 219 -13.39 18.70 -16.79
CA THR A 219 -12.65 18.72 -18.06
C THR A 219 -12.93 17.42 -18.82
N LYS A 220 -12.65 17.40 -20.12
CA LYS A 220 -12.83 16.18 -20.92
C LYS A 220 -11.71 15.17 -20.66
N GLU A 221 -10.59 15.65 -20.14
CA GLU A 221 -9.38 14.89 -19.91
C GLU A 221 -9.39 14.15 -18.57
N PHE A 222 -10.27 14.52 -17.64
CA PHE A 222 -10.35 13.92 -16.31
C PHE A 222 -11.62 13.08 -16.13
N ASP A 223 -11.42 11.79 -15.89
CA ASP A 223 -12.41 10.85 -15.37
C ASP A 223 -11.70 9.99 -14.31
N TYR A 224 -12.24 9.96 -13.10
CA TYR A 224 -11.65 9.18 -12.01
C TYR A 224 -11.72 7.67 -12.27
N ASN A 225 -12.65 7.19 -13.09
CA ASN A 225 -12.75 5.77 -13.48
C ASN A 225 -11.63 5.32 -14.43
N GLU A 226 -10.98 6.27 -15.10
CA GLU A 226 -9.86 6.00 -16.01
C GLU A 226 -8.49 6.07 -15.31
N LEU A 227 -8.45 6.46 -14.03
CA LEU A 227 -7.19 6.57 -13.29
C LEU A 227 -6.67 5.17 -12.92
N ASP A 228 -5.41 4.92 -13.26
CA ASP A 228 -4.69 3.72 -12.82
C ASP A 228 -4.16 3.86 -11.39
N ALA A 229 -3.89 5.09 -10.95
CA ALA A 229 -3.34 5.37 -9.63
C ALA A 229 -3.52 6.85 -9.24
N ILE A 230 -3.53 7.09 -7.93
CA ILE A 230 -3.31 8.41 -7.33
C ILE A 230 -2.00 8.33 -6.53
N ILE A 231 -1.12 9.31 -6.71
CA ILE A 231 0.12 9.47 -5.96
C ILE A 231 0.02 10.77 -5.17
N VAL A 232 0.27 10.70 -3.86
CA VAL A 232 0.29 11.89 -3.00
C VAL A 232 1.71 12.15 -2.53
N SER A 233 2.17 13.38 -2.72
CA SER A 233 3.53 13.81 -2.39
C SER A 233 3.77 13.92 -0.89
N HIS A 234 2.86 14.58 -0.15
CA HIS A 234 2.95 14.80 1.29
C HIS A 234 1.58 15.16 1.88
N SER A 235 1.51 15.31 3.21
CA SER A 235 0.25 15.27 3.94
C SER A 235 -0.57 16.57 3.94
N HIS A 236 -0.10 17.67 3.36
CA HIS A 236 -0.84 18.93 3.44
C HIS A 236 -2.15 18.90 2.64
N LEU A 237 -3.19 19.56 3.15
CA LEU A 237 -4.52 19.55 2.55
C LEU A 237 -4.55 20.11 1.12
N ASP A 238 -3.66 21.02 0.77
CA ASP A 238 -3.49 21.54 -0.59
C ASP A 238 -2.86 20.54 -1.57
N HIS A 239 -2.49 19.34 -1.12
CA HIS A 239 -2.00 18.23 -1.95
C HIS A 239 -2.87 16.96 -1.86
N LEU A 240 -3.67 16.78 -0.80
CA LEU A 240 -4.50 15.57 -0.65
C LEU A 240 -5.95 15.80 -0.21
N GLY A 241 -6.34 17.06 -0.01
CA GLY A 241 -7.64 17.42 0.57
C GLY A 241 -8.85 16.95 -0.23
N CYS A 242 -8.74 16.69 -1.53
CA CYS A 242 -9.82 16.17 -2.36
C CYS A 242 -9.74 14.66 -2.61
N VAL A 243 -8.71 13.96 -2.13
CA VAL A 243 -8.55 12.50 -2.36
C VAL A 243 -9.73 11.68 -1.81
N PRO A 244 -10.22 11.88 -0.57
CA PRO A 244 -11.33 11.09 -0.04
C PRO A 244 -12.64 11.29 -0.83
N MET A 245 -12.83 12.48 -1.40
CA MET A 245 -13.96 12.78 -2.27
C MET A 245 -13.96 11.87 -3.51
N LEU A 246 -12.81 11.64 -4.14
CA LEU A 246 -12.73 10.74 -5.31
C LEU A 246 -13.15 9.31 -4.96
N TYR A 247 -12.72 8.80 -3.80
CA TYR A 247 -13.13 7.47 -3.32
C TYR A 247 -14.62 7.41 -2.99
N GLU A 248 -15.20 8.45 -2.42
CA GLU A 248 -16.63 8.51 -2.13
C GLU A 248 -17.49 8.54 -3.40
N HIS A 249 -16.95 9.10 -4.49
CA HIS A 249 -17.58 9.15 -5.81
C HIS A 249 -17.30 7.91 -6.69
N GLY A 250 -16.53 6.93 -6.19
CA GLY A 250 -16.40 5.61 -6.79
C GLY A 250 -15.04 5.26 -7.38
N TYR A 251 -14.01 6.10 -7.22
CA TYR A 251 -12.64 5.66 -7.49
C TYR A 251 -12.29 4.48 -6.58
N ASP A 252 -11.79 3.38 -7.15
CA ASP A 252 -11.46 2.14 -6.45
C ASP A 252 -10.02 1.66 -6.71
N GLY A 253 -9.20 2.55 -7.30
CA GLY A 253 -7.79 2.30 -7.60
C GLY A 253 -6.86 2.59 -6.41
N PRO A 254 -5.54 2.38 -6.59
CA PRO A 254 -4.56 2.52 -5.53
C PRO A 254 -4.24 3.97 -5.19
N LEU A 255 -4.00 4.21 -3.90
CA LEU A 255 -3.44 5.45 -3.35
C LEU A 255 -1.98 5.19 -2.96
N TYR A 256 -1.00 5.77 -3.64
CA TYR A 256 0.41 5.64 -3.28
C TYR A 256 0.87 6.87 -2.51
N LEU A 257 1.48 6.62 -1.35
CA LEU A 257 2.06 7.64 -0.48
C LEU A 257 2.98 6.99 0.56
N THR A 258 3.64 7.77 1.40
CA THR A 258 4.46 7.21 2.49
C THR A 258 3.62 6.86 3.72
N THR A 259 4.13 5.95 4.56
CA THR A 259 3.47 5.58 5.83
C THR A 259 3.17 6.80 6.72
N PRO A 260 4.11 7.75 6.94
CA PRO A 260 3.78 8.96 7.70
C PRO A 260 2.74 9.85 7.03
N THR A 261 2.68 9.85 5.69
CA THR A 261 1.72 10.68 4.96
C THR A 261 0.30 10.18 5.17
N ILE A 262 0.03 8.87 5.17
CA ILE A 262 -1.35 8.37 5.35
C ILE A 262 -1.86 8.60 6.78
N ASP A 263 -0.96 8.48 7.76
CA ASP A 263 -1.25 8.77 9.17
C ASP A 263 -1.68 10.23 9.35
N LEU A 264 -0.91 11.17 8.82
CA LEU A 264 -1.19 12.60 8.88
C LEU A 264 -2.38 13.01 7.99
N ALA A 265 -2.50 12.42 6.81
CA ALA A 265 -3.62 12.66 5.90
C ALA A 265 -4.96 12.34 6.56
N THR A 266 -5.06 11.19 7.22
CA THR A 266 -6.29 10.76 7.90
C THR A 266 -6.66 11.71 9.04
N LEU A 267 -5.68 12.16 9.83
CA LEU A 267 -5.90 13.17 10.86
C LEU A 267 -6.46 14.46 10.25
N LEU A 268 -5.82 14.98 9.19
CA LEU A 268 -6.21 16.23 8.55
C LEU A 268 -7.56 16.14 7.82
N TRP A 269 -7.89 15.00 7.23
CA TRP A 269 -9.20 14.78 6.60
C TRP A 269 -10.33 14.74 7.62
N LEU A 270 -10.12 14.11 8.77
CA LEU A 270 -11.13 14.06 9.83
C LEU A 270 -11.31 15.44 10.49
N ASP A 271 -10.21 16.16 10.73
CA ASP A 271 -10.24 17.55 11.21
C ASP A 271 -10.96 18.47 10.22
N TYR A 272 -10.68 18.32 8.91
CA TYR A 272 -11.38 19.06 7.87
C TYR A 272 -12.90 18.86 7.92
N ILE A 273 -13.36 17.62 8.08
CA ILE A 273 -14.80 17.32 8.22
C ILE A 273 -15.39 18.04 9.44
N ASP A 274 -14.74 17.93 10.60
CA ASP A 274 -15.20 18.52 11.86
C ASP A 274 -15.25 20.06 11.78
N VAL A 275 -14.20 20.69 11.23
CA VAL A 275 -14.14 22.15 11.03
C VAL A 275 -15.24 22.63 10.09
N MET A 276 -15.49 21.95 8.96
CA MET A 276 -16.57 22.32 8.04
C MET A 276 -17.94 22.23 8.72
N GLN A 277 -18.21 21.14 9.43
CA GLN A 277 -19.48 20.92 10.14
C GLN A 277 -19.72 21.96 11.23
N LYS A 278 -18.70 22.29 12.03
CA LYS A 278 -18.77 23.35 13.06
C LYS A 278 -19.07 24.74 12.48
N ASN A 279 -18.66 24.99 11.25
CA ASN A 279 -18.97 26.22 10.52
C ASN A 279 -20.28 26.13 9.71
N ALA A 280 -21.10 25.09 9.91
CA ALA A 280 -22.34 24.84 9.17
C ALA A 280 -22.16 24.75 7.65
N VAL A 281 -20.97 24.33 7.19
CA VAL A 281 -20.66 24.07 5.79
C VAL A 281 -20.67 22.56 5.57
N ASN A 282 -21.31 22.10 4.50
CA ASN A 282 -21.26 20.69 4.14
C ASN A 282 -19.84 20.33 3.69
N PRO A 283 -19.19 19.32 4.31
CA PRO A 283 -17.86 18.90 3.90
C PRO A 283 -17.93 18.22 2.52
N LEU A 284 -16.80 18.24 1.81
CA LEU A 284 -16.65 17.65 0.47
C LEU A 284 -16.85 16.14 0.43
N PHE A 285 -16.60 15.50 1.55
CA PHE A 285 -16.63 14.06 1.74
C PHE A 285 -16.96 13.78 3.20
N THR A 286 -17.36 12.55 3.47
CA THR A 286 -17.67 12.06 4.81
C THR A 286 -16.56 11.13 5.32
N ALA A 287 -16.70 10.67 6.57
CA ALA A 287 -15.81 9.65 7.12
C ALA A 287 -15.76 8.36 6.28
N ARG A 288 -16.79 8.11 5.44
CA ARG A 288 -16.79 7.00 4.48
C ARG A 288 -15.70 7.16 3.43
N GLY A 289 -15.58 8.34 2.80
CA GLY A 289 -14.54 8.61 1.82
C GLY A 289 -13.14 8.45 2.41
N VAL A 290 -12.95 8.90 3.66
CA VAL A 290 -11.69 8.73 4.40
C VAL A 290 -11.38 7.25 4.63
N LYS A 291 -12.36 6.47 5.10
CA LYS A 291 -12.19 5.02 5.31
C LYS A 291 -11.82 4.31 4.01
N GLU A 292 -12.48 4.62 2.90
CA GLU A 292 -12.17 4.00 1.61
C GLU A 292 -10.78 4.41 1.10
N ALA A 293 -10.37 5.68 1.23
CA ALA A 293 -9.02 6.11 0.88
C ALA A 293 -7.94 5.35 1.68
N VAL A 294 -8.15 5.17 2.99
CA VAL A 294 -7.24 4.37 3.84
C VAL A 294 -7.18 2.92 3.39
N LYS A 295 -8.33 2.28 3.09
CA LYS A 295 -8.40 0.89 2.61
C LYS A 295 -7.61 0.66 1.31
N HIS A 296 -7.63 1.63 0.40
CA HIS A 296 -6.96 1.56 -0.90
C HIS A 296 -5.52 2.12 -0.87
N SER A 297 -5.05 2.59 0.29
CA SER A 297 -3.69 3.12 0.42
C SER A 297 -2.63 2.03 0.35
N ILE A 298 -1.57 2.24 -0.42
CA ILE A 298 -0.40 1.36 -0.52
C ILE A 298 0.81 2.18 -0.09
N PRO A 299 1.18 2.14 1.21
CA PRO A 299 2.34 2.86 1.72
C PRO A 299 3.64 2.37 1.07
N LEU A 300 4.49 3.31 0.67
CA LEU A 300 5.82 3.05 0.12
C LEU A 300 6.89 3.77 0.95
N GLU A 301 8.03 3.09 1.15
CA GLU A 301 9.21 3.68 1.76
C GLU A 301 10.03 4.46 0.71
N TYR A 302 10.91 5.35 1.17
CA TYR A 302 11.88 5.99 0.28
C TYR A 302 12.83 4.96 -0.32
N GLY A 303 13.20 5.17 -1.59
CA GLY A 303 14.06 4.27 -2.37
C GLY A 303 15.54 4.34 -2.00
#